data_AF-A0A2D4MJ28-F1
#
_entry.id   AF-A0A2D4MJ28-F1
#
_cell.length_a   1.000
_cell.length_b   1.000
_cell.length_c   1.000
_cell.angle_alpha   90.00
_cell.angle_beta   90.00
_cell.angle_gamma   90.00
#
_symmetry.space_group_name_H-M   'P 1'
#
loop_
_entity.id
_entity.type
_entity.pdbx_description
1 polymer ?
#
loop_
_entity_poly.entity_id
_entity_poly.type
_entity_poly.pdbx_seq_one_letter_code
_entity_poly.pdbx_strand_id
1 'polypeptide(L)'
;STWGRRWRKMAPSSKSERGAASGGKRGSAELGRGARREHVIRQLERIKISGQLSPRLFRKLPPRVCVSLKSIVDEHFLCAGHIFLGFSKCGRYILSYTNSNGDDDFSFYIYHLYWWEFNVHSKLKMVRQVRLFQDEEIYSDLYLTVCEWPSDSSKYPFNQ
;
A
#
# COMPACT_ATOMS: atom_id res chain seq x y z
N SER A 1 36.29 -16.97 18.89
CA SER A 1 36.93 -17.21 17.57
C SER A 1 36.36 -18.47 16.95
N THR A 2 36.20 -18.49 15.62
CA THR A 2 35.54 -19.52 14.77
C THR A 2 34.02 -19.53 14.92
N TRP A 3 33.21 -19.43 13.85
CA TRP A 3 33.09 -20.38 12.74
C TRP A 3 32.97 -19.71 11.35
N GLY A 4 33.73 -20.23 10.40
CA GLY A 4 33.84 -19.76 9.02
C GLY A 4 32.79 -20.37 8.07
N ARG A 5 32.36 -19.53 7.12
CA ARG A 5 31.41 -19.82 6.04
C ARG A 5 32.02 -20.78 5.00
N ARG A 6 31.35 -21.90 4.72
CA ARG A 6 31.69 -22.82 3.62
C ARG A 6 30.75 -22.60 2.44
N TRP A 7 31.23 -21.87 1.43
CA TRP A 7 30.59 -21.76 0.12
C TRP A 7 30.97 -22.99 -0.73
N ARG A 8 29.99 -23.72 -1.27
CA ARG A 8 30.21 -24.75 -2.29
C ARG A 8 30.23 -24.08 -3.67
N LYS A 9 31.40 -24.12 -4.34
CA LYS A 9 31.52 -23.87 -5.77
C LYS A 9 30.85 -25.03 -6.54
N MET A 10 30.00 -24.72 -7.53
CA MET A 10 29.59 -25.68 -8.55
C MET A 10 30.36 -25.37 -9.85
N ALA A 11 30.95 -26.42 -10.44
CA ALA A 11 31.64 -26.38 -11.72
C ALA A 11 30.63 -26.44 -12.89
N PRO A 12 30.94 -25.84 -14.04
CA PRO A 12 30.06 -25.92 -15.22
C PRO A 12 30.25 -27.26 -15.93
N SER A 13 29.14 -27.95 -16.21
CA SER A 13 29.13 -29.14 -17.09
C SER A 13 28.67 -28.74 -18.49
N SER A 14 29.41 -29.19 -19.49
CA SER A 14 29.30 -28.84 -20.91
C SER A 14 28.39 -29.78 -21.70
N LYS A 15 27.64 -29.17 -22.64
CA LYS A 15 27.09 -29.67 -23.92
C LYS A 15 26.01 -30.77 -23.92
N SER A 16 24.83 -30.41 -24.43
CA SER A 16 24.43 -30.88 -25.78
C SER A 16 23.44 -29.91 -26.43
N GLU A 17 23.75 -29.53 -27.66
CA GLU A 17 22.91 -28.73 -28.55
C GLU A 17 21.77 -29.58 -29.10
N ARG A 18 20.54 -29.07 -29.03
CA ARG A 18 19.52 -29.30 -30.07
C ARG A 18 18.85 -27.96 -30.35
N GLY A 19 19.02 -27.50 -31.58
CA GLY A 19 18.49 -26.24 -32.07
C GLY A 19 16.99 -26.26 -32.33
N ALA A 20 16.55 -25.08 -32.81
CA ALA A 20 15.24 -24.73 -33.38
C ALA A 20 14.08 -24.54 -32.39
N ALA A 21 13.81 -23.27 -32.04
CA ALA A 21 12.77 -22.49 -32.71
C ALA A 21 12.49 -21.18 -31.95
N SER A 22 12.58 -20.07 -32.67
CA SER A 22 12.04 -18.76 -32.31
C SER A 22 10.53 -18.86 -32.04
N GLY A 23 10.07 -18.43 -30.86
CA GLY A 23 8.65 -18.42 -30.53
C GLY A 23 8.35 -17.56 -29.31
N GLY A 24 7.54 -16.51 -29.51
CA GLY A 24 7.35 -15.39 -28.59
C GLY A 24 6.96 -15.74 -27.15
N LYS A 25 7.67 -15.11 -26.22
CA LYS A 25 7.40 -15.07 -24.76
C LYS A 25 6.21 -14.15 -24.42
N ARG A 26 5.12 -14.19 -25.20
CA ARG A 26 3.93 -13.34 -25.03
C ARG A 26 2.68 -14.06 -24.49
N GLY A 27 2.68 -15.40 -24.38
CA GLY A 27 1.45 -16.16 -24.07
C GLY A 27 1.15 -16.51 -22.61
N SER A 28 2.08 -16.34 -21.67
CA SER A 28 1.90 -16.87 -20.28
C SER A 28 1.00 -16.01 -19.39
N ALA A 29 1.03 -14.67 -19.57
CA ALA A 29 0.22 -13.76 -18.76
C ALA A 29 -1.29 -13.83 -19.12
N GLU A 30 -1.61 -14.18 -20.36
CA GLU A 30 -2.97 -14.21 -20.88
C GLU A 30 -3.72 -15.49 -20.44
N LEU A 31 -3.06 -16.64 -20.53
CA LEU A 31 -3.54 -17.92 -19.97
C LEU A 31 -3.79 -17.83 -18.44
N GLY A 32 -2.91 -17.15 -17.70
CA GLY A 32 -3.08 -16.94 -16.25
C GLY A 32 -4.22 -15.98 -15.88
N ARG A 33 -4.55 -15.01 -16.74
CA ARG A 33 -5.70 -14.10 -16.54
C ARG A 33 -7.02 -14.80 -16.82
N GLY A 34 -7.09 -15.65 -17.84
CA GLY A 34 -8.28 -16.45 -18.18
C GLY A 34 -8.66 -17.41 -17.05
N ALA A 35 -7.72 -18.24 -16.59
CA ALA A 35 -7.94 -19.18 -15.49
C ALA A 35 -8.36 -18.46 -14.17
N ARG A 36 -7.81 -17.28 -13.93
CA ARG A 36 -8.17 -16.44 -12.76
C ARG A 36 -9.59 -15.91 -12.85
N ARG A 37 -10.00 -15.42 -14.02
CA ARG A 37 -11.37 -14.94 -14.26
C ARG A 37 -12.38 -16.06 -14.05
N GLU A 38 -12.10 -17.25 -14.58
CA GLU A 38 -12.93 -18.43 -14.36
C GLU A 38 -13.05 -18.79 -12.87
N HIS A 39 -11.95 -18.74 -12.13
CA HIS A 39 -11.99 -19.02 -10.70
C HIS A 39 -12.86 -18.01 -9.92
N VAL A 40 -12.81 -16.72 -10.29
CA VAL A 40 -13.69 -15.68 -9.71
C VAL A 40 -15.16 -15.96 -10.04
N ILE A 41 -15.46 -16.27 -11.30
CA ILE A 41 -16.83 -16.56 -11.75
C ILE A 41 -17.40 -17.77 -11.00
N ARG A 42 -16.64 -18.88 -10.90
CA ARG A 42 -17.07 -20.08 -10.16
C ARG A 42 -17.33 -19.80 -8.67
N GLN A 43 -16.52 -18.94 -8.04
CA GLN A 43 -16.77 -18.53 -6.65
C GLN A 43 -18.07 -17.73 -6.53
N LEU A 44 -18.34 -16.81 -7.46
CA LEU A 44 -19.58 -16.04 -7.51
C LEU A 44 -20.81 -16.91 -7.78
N GLU A 45 -20.71 -17.92 -8.64
CA GLU A 45 -21.78 -18.89 -8.89
C GLU A 45 -22.08 -19.72 -7.64
N ARG A 46 -21.04 -20.20 -6.94
CA ARG A 46 -21.21 -20.92 -5.67
C ARG A 46 -21.91 -20.06 -4.62
N ILE A 47 -21.62 -18.77 -4.59
CA ILE A 47 -22.29 -17.81 -3.71
C ILE A 47 -23.78 -17.70 -4.04
N LYS A 48 -24.15 -17.61 -5.33
CA LYS A 48 -25.57 -17.50 -5.75
C LYS A 48 -26.39 -18.70 -5.26
N ILE A 49 -25.78 -19.88 -5.22
CA ILE A 49 -26.44 -21.12 -4.80
C ILE A 49 -26.46 -21.26 -3.26
N SER A 50 -25.35 -20.93 -2.59
CA SER A 50 -25.20 -21.13 -1.13
C SER A 50 -25.71 -19.97 -0.28
N GLY A 51 -25.89 -18.78 -0.85
CA GLY A 51 -26.20 -17.55 -0.13
C GLY A 51 -25.06 -17.03 0.78
N GLN A 52 -23.92 -17.73 0.84
CA GLN A 52 -22.83 -17.39 1.76
C GLN A 52 -21.82 -16.43 1.14
N LEU A 53 -22.02 -15.13 1.37
CA LEU A 53 -21.08 -14.07 1.01
C LEU A 53 -20.15 -13.75 2.17
N SER A 54 -18.85 -14.02 2.02
CA SER A 54 -17.83 -13.67 3.02
C SER A 54 -16.55 -13.17 2.36
N PRO A 55 -15.92 -12.08 2.86
CA PRO A 55 -14.61 -11.63 2.40
C PRO A 55 -13.53 -12.73 2.49
N ARG A 56 -13.69 -13.67 3.43
CA ARG A 56 -12.75 -14.79 3.60
C ARG A 56 -12.65 -15.69 2.38
N LEU A 57 -13.74 -15.83 1.61
CA LEU A 57 -13.77 -16.60 0.36
C LEU A 57 -12.86 -15.99 -0.71
N PHE A 58 -12.66 -14.67 -0.66
CA PHE A 58 -11.89 -13.94 -1.67
C PHE A 58 -10.44 -13.64 -1.25
N ARG A 59 -9.99 -14.09 -0.07
CA ARG A 59 -8.64 -13.81 0.45
C ARG A 59 -7.49 -14.31 -0.44
N LYS A 60 -7.69 -15.42 -1.15
CA LYS A 60 -6.69 -15.99 -2.06
C LYS A 60 -6.67 -15.31 -3.44
N LEU A 61 -7.63 -14.41 -3.69
CA LEU A 61 -7.73 -13.73 -4.95
C LEU A 61 -6.87 -12.45 -4.93
N PRO A 62 -6.22 -12.11 -6.05
CA PRO A 62 -5.46 -10.87 -6.16
C PRO A 62 -6.34 -9.63 -5.98
N PRO A 63 -5.72 -8.46 -5.69
CA PRO A 63 -6.42 -7.18 -5.66
C PRO A 63 -7.27 -6.96 -6.91
N ARG A 64 -8.48 -6.42 -6.72
CA ARG A 64 -9.44 -6.18 -7.82
C ARG A 64 -9.15 -4.90 -8.58
N VAL A 65 -8.65 -3.91 -7.87
CA VAL A 65 -8.30 -2.60 -8.39
C VAL A 65 -6.96 -2.22 -7.80
N CYS A 66 -6.06 -1.76 -8.65
CA CYS A 66 -4.79 -1.16 -8.27
C CYS A 66 -4.73 0.23 -8.90
N VAL A 67 -4.47 1.24 -8.08
CA VAL A 67 -4.38 2.62 -8.54
C VAL A 67 -3.03 3.17 -8.11
N SER A 68 -2.36 3.88 -9.01
CA SER A 68 -1.09 4.53 -8.70
C SER A 68 -1.36 5.79 -7.88
N LEU A 69 -0.60 6.00 -6.80
CA LEU A 69 -0.73 7.21 -5.99
C LEU A 69 -0.58 8.48 -6.84
N LYS A 70 0.37 8.50 -7.79
CA LYS A 70 0.56 9.61 -8.74
C LYS A 70 -0.67 9.91 -9.60
N SER A 71 -1.52 8.92 -9.88
CA SER A 71 -2.73 9.14 -10.67
C SER A 71 -3.84 9.84 -9.88
N ILE A 72 -3.91 9.64 -8.57
CA ILE A 72 -5.00 10.13 -7.72
C ILE A 72 -4.60 11.30 -6.82
N VAL A 73 -3.30 11.54 -6.60
CA VAL A 73 -2.82 12.71 -5.85
C VAL A 73 -2.53 13.84 -6.83
N ASP A 74 -2.82 15.08 -6.43
CA ASP A 74 -2.41 16.26 -7.18
C ASP A 74 -0.94 16.58 -6.94
N GLU A 75 -0.26 17.06 -7.97
CA GLU A 75 1.19 17.27 -7.96
C GLU A 75 1.64 18.22 -6.86
N HIS A 76 0.84 19.25 -6.57
CA HIS A 76 1.06 20.18 -5.45
C HIS A 76 1.26 19.45 -4.11
N PHE A 77 0.45 18.44 -3.81
CA PHE A 77 0.58 17.67 -2.56
C PHE A 77 1.72 16.65 -2.60
N LEU A 78 2.15 16.20 -3.78
CA LEU A 78 3.36 15.38 -3.89
C LEU A 78 4.61 16.21 -3.56
N CYS A 79 4.64 17.46 -4.01
CA CYS A 79 5.75 18.40 -3.73
C CYS A 79 5.74 18.92 -2.29
N ALA A 80 4.57 18.97 -1.63
CA ALA A 80 4.43 19.43 -0.25
C ALA A 80 4.91 18.43 0.82
N GLY A 81 5.52 17.31 0.43
CA GLY A 81 6.16 16.37 1.37
C GLY A 81 5.19 15.49 2.15
N HIS A 82 4.01 15.18 1.61
CA HIS A 82 3.07 14.26 2.26
C HIS A 82 3.58 12.82 2.30
N ILE A 83 3.61 12.25 3.50
CA ILE A 83 3.94 10.84 3.77
C ILE A 83 2.62 10.09 3.99
N PHE A 84 2.24 9.25 3.02
CA PHE A 84 0.99 8.49 3.06
C PHE A 84 1.10 7.24 3.93
N LEU A 85 0.17 7.11 4.88
CA LEU A 85 0.16 6.06 5.90
C LEU A 85 -0.66 4.84 5.48
N GLY A 86 -1.76 5.07 4.75
CA GLY A 86 -2.65 4.01 4.29
C GLY A 86 -4.13 4.36 4.40
N PHE A 87 -4.98 3.33 4.29
CA PHE A 87 -6.42 3.46 4.37
C PHE A 87 -6.93 3.40 5.81
N SER A 88 -7.93 4.23 6.11
CA SER A 88 -8.82 4.03 7.25
C SER A 88 -9.53 2.66 7.16
N LYS A 89 -9.92 2.11 8.32
CA LYS A 89 -10.59 0.81 8.43
C LYS A 89 -11.84 0.70 7.55
N CYS A 90 -12.57 1.80 7.36
CA CYS A 90 -13.78 1.83 6.53
C CYS A 90 -13.49 1.96 5.01
N GLY A 91 -12.23 2.14 4.62
CA GLY A 91 -11.79 2.26 3.22
C GLY A 91 -12.16 3.59 2.53
N ARG A 92 -12.85 4.50 3.23
CA ARG A 92 -13.29 5.79 2.65
C ARG A 92 -12.20 6.84 2.61
N TYR A 93 -11.30 6.81 3.58
CA TYR A 93 -10.23 7.80 3.70
C TYR A 93 -8.86 7.16 3.56
N ILE A 94 -7.95 7.92 2.95
CA ILE A 94 -6.50 7.70 3.02
C ILE A 94 -5.93 8.75 3.97
N LEU A 95 -4.97 8.33 4.80
CA LEU A 95 -4.28 9.19 5.76
C LEU A 95 -2.88 9.53 5.25
N SER A 96 -2.47 10.76 5.47
CA SER A 96 -1.07 11.17 5.33
C SER A 96 -0.69 12.17 6.42
N TYR A 97 0.61 12.31 6.67
CA TYR A 97 1.13 13.39 7.49
C TYR A 97 2.22 14.16 6.75
N THR A 98 2.50 15.37 7.20
CA THR A 98 3.69 16.13 6.81
C THR A 98 4.52 16.42 8.04
N ASN A 99 5.83 16.57 7.84
CA ASN A 99 6.72 17.16 8.82
C ASN A 99 7.39 18.38 8.17
N SER A 100 7.15 19.57 8.71
CA SER A 100 7.73 20.82 8.24
C SER A 100 8.50 21.50 9.35
N ASN A 101 9.61 22.14 9.03
CA ASN A 101 10.34 22.98 9.98
C ASN A 101 9.55 24.27 10.25
N GLY A 102 9.57 24.74 11.50
CA GLY A 102 9.17 26.10 11.85
C GLY A 102 10.07 27.13 11.14
N ASP A 103 9.51 28.31 10.85
CA ASP A 103 10.16 29.41 10.11
C ASP A 103 11.28 30.12 10.91
N ASP A 104 11.49 29.72 12.17
CA ASP A 104 12.38 30.40 13.11
C ASP A 104 13.73 29.69 13.26
N ASP A 105 14.75 30.41 13.74
CA ASP A 105 16.14 29.95 13.87
C ASP A 105 16.30 28.69 14.76
N PHE A 106 15.28 28.34 15.54
CA PHE A 106 15.22 27.14 16.39
C PHE A 106 14.52 25.93 15.75
N SER A 107 14.20 25.97 14.45
CA SER A 107 13.75 24.85 13.59
C SER A 107 13.12 23.67 14.35
N PHE A 108 11.98 23.89 15.01
CA PHE A 108 11.19 22.82 15.59
C PHE A 108 10.33 22.17 14.50
N TYR A 109 10.05 20.88 14.66
CA TYR A 109 9.24 20.10 13.74
C TYR A 109 7.75 20.30 14.01
N ILE A 110 7.01 20.63 12.96
CA ILE A 110 5.57 20.79 13.00
C ILE A 110 4.93 19.66 12.18
N TYR A 111 4.11 18.87 12.86
CA TYR A 111 3.42 17.74 12.25
C TYR A 111 1.96 18.08 11.96
N HIS A 112 1.52 17.78 10.75
CA HIS A 112 0.11 17.86 10.36
C HIS A 112 -0.38 16.51 9.88
N LEU A 113 -1.60 16.15 10.28
CA LEU A 113 -2.30 14.96 9.82
C LEU A 113 -3.47 15.33 8.91
N TYR A 114 -3.63 14.56 7.84
CA TYR A 114 -4.57 14.83 6.77
C TYR A 114 -5.47 13.62 6.50
N TRP A 115 -6.75 13.90 6.26
CA TRP A 115 -7.73 12.93 5.76
C TRP A 115 -8.09 13.26 4.33
N TRP A 116 -7.92 12.28 3.46
CA TRP A 116 -8.21 12.37 2.04
C TRP A 116 -9.38 11.45 1.70
N GLU A 117 -10.46 11.99 1.17
CA GLU A 117 -11.55 11.19 0.61
C GLU A 117 -11.04 10.42 -0.61
N PHE A 118 -11.17 9.09 -0.54
CA PHE A 118 -10.76 8.20 -1.61
C PHE A 118 -11.97 7.79 -2.45
N ASN A 119 -11.86 8.06 -3.75
CA ASN A 119 -12.83 7.60 -4.74
C ASN A 119 -12.10 7.03 -5.95
N VAL A 120 -11.55 5.82 -5.82
CA VAL A 120 -10.95 4.96 -6.86
C VAL A 120 -10.23 5.67 -8.01
N HIS A 121 -10.94 6.22 -9.00
CA HIS A 121 -10.37 6.84 -10.20
C HIS A 121 -10.36 8.38 -10.17
N SER A 122 -10.98 9.00 -9.18
CA SER A 122 -10.97 10.43 -8.95
C SER A 122 -9.76 10.87 -8.14
N LYS A 123 -9.41 12.15 -8.25
CA LYS A 123 -8.42 12.79 -7.40
C LYS A 123 -8.85 12.76 -5.94
N LEU A 124 -7.88 12.61 -5.03
CA LEU A 124 -8.08 12.70 -3.60
C LEU A 124 -8.56 14.09 -3.22
N LYS A 125 -9.57 14.16 -2.35
CA LYS A 125 -10.08 15.42 -1.82
C LYS A 125 -9.71 15.55 -0.35
N MET A 126 -9.09 16.66 0.03
CA MET A 126 -8.78 16.91 1.43
C MET A 126 -10.09 17.18 2.20
N VAL A 127 -10.35 16.41 3.25
CA VAL A 127 -11.55 16.52 4.08
C VAL A 127 -11.25 17.15 5.43
N ARG A 128 -10.05 16.89 5.97
CA ARG A 128 -9.64 17.40 7.27
C ARG A 128 -8.11 17.52 7.33
N GLN A 129 -7.65 18.58 7.97
CA GLN A 129 -6.25 18.80 8.36
C GLN A 129 -6.25 19.14 9.85
N VAL A 130 -5.32 18.55 10.60
CA VAL A 130 -5.14 18.81 12.03
C VAL A 130 -3.64 18.93 12.32
N ARG A 131 -3.24 19.96 13.09
CA ARG A 131 -1.89 20.05 13.65
C ARG A 131 -1.78 19.08 14.82
N LEU A 132 -0.81 18.18 14.77
CA LEU A 132 -0.48 17.29 15.88
C LEU A 132 0.43 18.01 16.88
N PHE A 133 0.37 17.59 18.15
CA PHE A 133 1.22 18.13 19.23
C PHE A 133 1.18 19.65 19.28
N GLN A 134 -0.03 20.20 19.37
CA GLN A 134 -0.20 21.63 19.52
C GLN A 134 0.51 22.09 20.79
N ASP A 135 1.24 23.20 20.68
CA ASP A 135 2.03 23.82 21.76
C ASP A 135 3.26 23.01 22.24
N GLU A 136 3.66 21.97 21.51
CA GLU A 136 4.89 21.21 21.78
C GLU A 136 6.02 21.62 20.83
N GLU A 137 7.22 21.78 21.38
CA GLU A 137 8.45 22.08 20.64
C GLU A 137 9.23 20.78 20.39
N ILE A 138 9.12 20.26 19.18
CA ILE A 138 9.74 18.99 18.80
C ILE A 138 11.09 19.28 18.12
N TYR A 139 12.19 18.94 18.79
CA TYR A 139 13.55 19.21 18.30
C TYR A 139 14.16 18.07 17.46
N SER A 140 13.47 16.93 17.37
CA SER A 140 13.94 15.74 16.63
C SER A 140 12.83 15.11 15.81
N ASP A 141 13.17 14.56 14.65
CA ASP A 141 12.19 13.87 13.82
C ASP A 141 11.62 12.62 14.52
N LEU A 142 10.30 12.50 14.53
CA LEU A 142 9.54 11.47 15.24
C LEU A 142 9.09 10.34 14.31
N TYR A 143 9.08 9.12 14.86
CA TYR A 143 8.45 7.97 14.23
C TYR A 143 6.96 7.94 14.58
N LEU A 144 6.11 8.42 13.67
CA LEU A 144 4.67 8.48 13.92
C LEU A 144 3.92 7.21 13.50
N THR A 145 3.04 6.74 14.40
CA THR A 145 2.06 5.68 14.11
C THR A 145 0.65 6.16 14.41
N VAL A 146 -0.25 6.01 13.44
CA VAL A 146 -1.68 6.33 13.60
C VAL A 146 -2.47 5.06 13.81
N CYS A 147 -3.23 4.99 14.89
CA CYS A 147 -4.02 3.83 15.24
C CYS A 147 -5.53 4.11 15.10
N GLU A 148 -6.30 3.06 14.86
CA GLU A 148 -7.76 3.09 14.86
C GLU A 148 -8.29 2.12 15.92
N TRP A 149 -9.28 2.55 16.70
CA TRP A 149 -9.92 1.66 17.66
C TRP A 149 -10.67 0.52 16.94
N PRO A 150 -10.82 -0.65 17.58
CA PRO A 150 -11.54 -1.77 16.98
C PRO A 150 -13.01 -1.46 16.67
N SER A 151 -13.68 -0.68 17.51
CA SER A 151 -15.14 -0.46 17.42
C SER A 151 -15.53 1.03 17.35
N ASP A 152 -14.66 1.95 17.77
CA ASP A 152 -14.92 3.39 17.70
C ASP A 152 -14.22 3.99 16.47
N SER A 153 -14.99 4.34 15.46
CA SER A 153 -14.48 5.02 14.26
C SER A 153 -14.44 6.55 14.40
N SER A 154 -14.92 7.09 15.53
CA SER A 154 -14.96 8.54 15.78
C SER A 154 -13.64 9.09 16.34
N LYS A 155 -12.75 8.23 16.85
CA LYS A 155 -11.48 8.64 17.48
C LYS A 155 -10.30 7.85 16.93
N TYR A 156 -9.18 8.56 16.73
CA TYR A 156 -7.91 8.02 16.28
C TYR A 156 -6.86 8.25 17.38
N PRO A 157 -6.51 7.23 18.20
CA PRO A 157 -5.47 7.37 19.21
C PRO A 157 -4.09 7.47 18.55
N PHE A 158 -3.28 8.40 19.04
CA PHE A 158 -1.86 8.54 18.72
C PHE A 158 -1.05 8.01 19.89
N ASN A 159 -0.08 7.12 19.63
CA ASN A 159 0.95 6.73 20.60
C ASN A 159 2.30 7.27 20.13
N GLN A 160 3.03 7.91 21.03
CA GLN A 160 4.46 8.23 20.92
C GLN A 160 5.30 6.97 21.13
#